data_AF-A0A940VSZ4-F1
#
_entry.id   AF-A0A940VSZ4-F1
#
_cell.length_a   1.000
_cell.length_b   1.000
_cell.length_c   1.000
_cell.angle_alpha   90.00
_cell.angle_beta   90.00
_cell.angle_gamma   90.00
#
_symmetry.space_group_name_H-M   'P 1'
#
loop_
_entity.id
_entity.type
_entity.pdbx_description
1 polymer ?
#
loop_
_entity_poly.entity_id
_entity_poly.type
_entity_poly.pdbx_seq_one_letter_code
_entity_poly.pdbx_strand_id
1 'polypeptide(L)'
;MNRDIVIAAQALHDIHKPWVFQWQDNGVARTEYSIAGTGSHHILSLAELIHRKMPAELIVATACAHNHPGSSDDERDVVNWLRAAAILAQEDVVSLGLLADSGKTLPLPRNPEGFITHLGDHDWVFAAPCTKWMIANLEKIAQREYGISDTELQTKKFYAFRNYVFSQATLEQLYFILAKRGETSLVETVKSIVA
;
A
#
# COMPACT_ATOMS: atom_id res chain seq x y z
N MET A 1 -15.19 10.06 17.84
CA MET A 1 -13.98 9.72 17.06
C MET A 1 -12.87 9.38 18.03
N ASN A 2 -12.36 8.15 17.96
CA ASN A 2 -11.25 7.65 18.73
C ASN A 2 -9.95 7.83 17.93
N ARG A 3 -9.05 8.69 18.43
CA ARG A 3 -7.79 9.01 17.75
C ARG A 3 -6.86 7.81 17.67
N ASP A 4 -6.85 6.95 18.69
CA ASP A 4 -5.95 5.81 18.77
C ASP A 4 -6.33 4.77 17.71
N ILE A 5 -7.63 4.60 17.45
CA ILE A 5 -8.11 3.73 16.37
C ILE A 5 -7.67 4.25 15.00
N VAL A 6 -7.79 5.55 14.73
CA VAL A 6 -7.35 6.13 13.45
C VAL A 6 -5.84 5.91 13.24
N ILE A 7 -5.03 6.21 14.26
CA ILE A 7 -3.57 6.04 14.19
C ILE A 7 -3.21 4.57 14.00
N ALA A 8 -3.82 3.67 14.78
CA ALA A 8 -3.55 2.26 14.71
C ALA A 8 -4.00 1.66 13.37
N ALA A 9 -5.19 2.01 12.87
CA ALA A 9 -5.69 1.53 11.58
C ALA A 9 -4.75 1.93 10.44
N GLN A 10 -4.34 3.20 10.39
CA GLN A 10 -3.39 3.67 9.39
C GLN A 10 -2.04 2.95 9.49
N ALA A 11 -1.52 2.74 10.70
CA ALA A 11 -0.24 2.07 10.90
C ALA A 11 -0.27 0.57 10.56
N LEU A 12 -1.43 -0.09 10.72
CA LEU A 12 -1.54 -1.55 10.67
C LEU A 12 -2.12 -2.09 9.35
N HIS A 13 -2.82 -1.30 8.54
CA HIS A 13 -3.47 -1.81 7.32
C HIS A 13 -2.48 -2.48 6.35
N ASP A 14 -1.24 -1.99 6.34
CA ASP A 14 -0.16 -2.47 5.48
C ASP A 14 0.83 -3.43 6.15
N ILE A 15 0.55 -3.88 7.38
CA ILE A 15 1.55 -4.61 8.17
C ILE A 15 2.06 -5.89 7.47
N HIS A 16 1.30 -6.48 6.55
CA HIS A 16 1.74 -7.66 5.77
C HIS A 16 2.56 -7.36 4.52
N LYS A 17 2.71 -6.10 4.09
CA LYS A 17 3.52 -5.74 2.91
C LYS A 17 4.91 -6.36 2.96
N PRO A 18 5.67 -6.33 4.08
CA PRO A 18 6.97 -6.99 4.15
C PRO A 18 6.93 -8.48 3.84
N TRP A 19 5.90 -9.22 4.27
CA TRP A 19 5.78 -10.67 4.02
C TRP A 19 5.33 -11.01 2.61
N VAL A 20 4.55 -10.12 1.97
CA VAL A 20 4.08 -10.30 0.59
C VAL A 20 5.16 -9.90 -0.42
N PHE A 21 5.87 -8.79 -0.18
CA PHE A 21 6.87 -8.22 -1.08
C PHE A 21 8.31 -8.64 -0.74
N GLN A 22 8.57 -9.94 -0.74
CA GLN A 22 9.92 -10.48 -0.52
C GLN A 22 10.85 -10.17 -1.70
N TRP A 23 12.09 -9.78 -1.42
CA TRP A 23 13.10 -9.56 -2.45
C TRP A 23 13.53 -10.88 -3.11
N GLN A 24 13.63 -10.86 -4.43
CA GLN A 24 14.19 -11.96 -5.23
C GLN A 24 15.67 -11.71 -5.53
N ASP A 25 16.40 -12.76 -5.92
CA ASP A 25 17.84 -12.67 -6.23
C ASP A 25 18.17 -11.65 -7.33
N ASN A 26 17.23 -11.45 -8.25
CA ASN A 26 17.33 -10.48 -9.33
C ASN A 26 17.08 -9.03 -8.89
N GLY A 27 16.68 -8.77 -7.64
CA GLY A 27 16.44 -7.41 -7.11
C GLY A 27 15.01 -6.87 -7.32
N VAL A 28 14.08 -7.70 -7.79
CA VAL A 28 12.65 -7.36 -7.88
C VAL A 28 11.92 -7.90 -6.65
N ALA A 29 10.90 -7.19 -6.17
CA ALA A 29 9.98 -7.74 -5.17
C ALA A 29 9.13 -8.87 -5.77
N ARG A 30 8.72 -9.83 -4.95
CA ARG A 30 7.73 -10.85 -5.34
C ARG A 30 6.45 -10.16 -5.80
N THR A 31 5.85 -10.68 -6.88
CA THR A 31 4.53 -10.25 -7.33
C THR A 31 3.49 -10.54 -6.26
N GLU A 32 2.75 -9.50 -5.88
CA GLU A 32 1.58 -9.65 -5.03
C GLU A 32 0.42 -10.30 -5.80
N TYR A 33 -0.22 -11.28 -5.20
CA TYR A 33 -1.46 -11.88 -5.70
C TYR A 33 -2.67 -11.23 -5.04
N SER A 34 -3.84 -11.35 -5.67
CA SER A 34 -5.09 -10.83 -5.10
C SER A 34 -5.79 -11.85 -4.21
N ILE A 35 -6.35 -11.37 -3.11
CA ILE A 35 -7.34 -12.08 -2.30
C ILE A 35 -8.58 -11.18 -2.20
N ALA A 36 -9.76 -11.74 -2.49
CA ALA A 36 -11.04 -11.01 -2.44
C ALA A 36 -11.05 -9.68 -3.24
N GLY A 37 -10.35 -9.64 -4.38
CA GLY A 37 -10.36 -8.50 -5.30
C GLY A 37 -9.42 -7.36 -4.95
N THR A 38 -8.63 -7.46 -3.88
CA THR A 38 -7.60 -6.49 -3.50
C THR A 38 -6.24 -7.16 -3.30
N GLY A 39 -5.18 -6.40 -3.02
CA GLY A 39 -3.86 -6.94 -2.73
C GLY A 39 -3.88 -7.87 -1.52
N SER A 40 -3.23 -9.03 -1.61
CA SER A 40 -3.18 -10.02 -0.53
C SER A 40 -2.72 -9.45 0.81
N HIS A 41 -1.83 -8.45 0.83
CA HIS A 41 -1.35 -7.83 2.05
C HIS A 41 -2.52 -7.30 2.89
N HIS A 42 -3.53 -6.69 2.26
CA HIS A 42 -4.67 -6.12 2.98
C HIS A 42 -5.45 -7.19 3.73
N ILE A 43 -5.78 -8.29 3.05
CA ILE A 43 -6.54 -9.39 3.65
C ILE A 43 -5.72 -10.11 4.73
N LEU A 44 -4.41 -10.28 4.52
CA LEU A 44 -3.52 -10.89 5.50
C LEU A 44 -3.33 -10.00 6.73
N SER A 45 -3.23 -8.67 6.57
CA SER A 45 -3.26 -7.70 7.66
C SER A 45 -4.53 -7.82 8.49
N LEU A 46 -5.69 -7.87 7.85
CA LEU A 46 -6.96 -8.06 8.55
C LEU A 46 -7.04 -9.41 9.26
N ALA A 47 -6.60 -10.50 8.61
CA ALA A 47 -6.60 -11.83 9.20
C ALA A 47 -5.74 -11.89 10.46
N GLU A 48 -4.58 -11.22 10.47
CA GLU A 48 -3.72 -11.12 11.65
C GLU A 48 -4.37 -10.32 12.79
N LEU A 49 -5.03 -9.19 12.49
CA LEU A 49 -5.74 -8.43 13.51
C LEU A 49 -6.90 -9.23 14.11
N ILE A 50 -7.62 -9.99 13.29
CA ILE A 50 -8.68 -10.91 13.74
C ILE A 50 -8.09 -12.02 14.62
N HIS A 51 -7.02 -12.67 14.15
CA HIS A 51 -6.35 -13.75 14.89
C HIS A 51 -5.88 -13.27 16.27
N ARG A 52 -5.35 -12.05 16.36
CA ARG A 52 -4.90 -11.41 17.61
C ARG A 52 -6.04 -10.86 18.48
N LYS A 53 -7.31 -10.99 18.05
CA LYS A 53 -8.48 -10.48 18.78
C LYS A 53 -8.40 -8.99 19.07
N MET A 54 -7.89 -8.22 18.10
CA MET A 54 -7.88 -6.76 18.18
C MET A 54 -9.32 -6.20 18.27
N PRO A 55 -9.52 -4.98 18.82
CA PRO A 55 -10.84 -4.39 18.92
C PRO A 55 -11.59 -4.37 17.58
N ALA A 56 -12.87 -4.70 17.58
CA ALA A 56 -13.69 -4.76 16.36
C ALA A 56 -13.68 -3.43 15.58
N GLU A 57 -13.75 -2.31 16.30
CA GLU A 57 -13.65 -0.97 15.71
C GLU A 57 -12.31 -0.72 14.99
N LEU A 58 -11.20 -1.26 15.50
CA LEU A 58 -9.90 -1.19 14.84
C LEU A 58 -9.90 -2.03 13.56
N ILE A 59 -10.37 -3.28 13.63
CA ILE A 59 -10.39 -4.18 12.48
C ILE A 59 -11.25 -3.59 11.36
N VAL A 60 -12.43 -3.07 11.68
CA VAL A 60 -13.31 -2.42 10.70
C VAL A 60 -12.68 -1.14 10.13
N ALA A 61 -12.06 -0.29 10.96
CA ALA A 61 -11.37 0.90 10.49
C ALA A 61 -10.21 0.55 9.55
N THR A 62 -9.38 -0.44 9.91
CA THR A 62 -8.30 -0.97 9.06
C THR A 62 -8.83 -1.50 7.74
N ALA A 63 -9.94 -2.24 7.75
CA ALA A 63 -10.54 -2.78 6.52
C ALA A 63 -10.98 -1.68 5.55
N CYS A 64 -11.29 -0.50 6.07
CA CYS A 64 -11.66 0.66 5.28
C CYS A 64 -10.46 1.40 4.64
N ALA A 65 -9.21 0.93 4.77
CA ALA A 65 -8.10 1.62 4.10
C ALA A 65 -8.31 1.71 2.57
N HIS A 66 -8.65 0.58 1.94
CA HIS A 66 -8.74 0.50 0.48
C HIS A 66 -10.13 0.86 -0.10
N ASN A 67 -11.18 0.99 0.72
CA ASN A 67 -12.50 1.51 0.33
C ASN A 67 -13.32 1.86 1.60
N HIS A 68 -14.48 2.48 1.48
CA HIS A 68 -15.23 3.01 2.63
C HIS A 68 -16.73 2.68 2.57
N PRO A 69 -17.48 2.70 3.68
CA PRO A 69 -18.90 2.37 3.67
C PRO A 69 -19.80 3.57 3.33
N GLY A 70 -19.38 4.39 2.34
CA GLY A 70 -20.08 5.61 1.92
C GLY A 70 -21.22 5.36 0.94
N SER A 71 -21.14 4.26 0.20
CA SER A 71 -22.20 3.75 -0.67
C SER A 71 -22.37 2.24 -0.45
N SER A 72 -23.46 1.66 -0.96
CA SER A 72 -23.67 0.21 -0.89
C SER A 72 -22.65 -0.58 -1.71
N ASP A 73 -22.17 -0.01 -2.82
CA ASP A 73 -21.18 -0.65 -3.68
C ASP A 73 -19.81 -0.67 -3.02
N ASP A 74 -19.43 0.43 -2.38
CA ASP A 74 -18.14 0.55 -1.69
C ASP A 74 -18.12 -0.28 -0.39
N GLU A 75 -19.22 -0.28 0.37
CA GLU A 75 -19.35 -1.09 1.58
C GLU A 75 -19.22 -2.60 1.28
N ARG A 76 -19.72 -3.04 0.11
CA ARG A 76 -19.65 -4.45 -0.29
C ARG A 76 -18.21 -4.96 -0.35
N ASP A 77 -17.26 -4.13 -0.78
CA ASP A 77 -15.85 -4.49 -0.82
C ASP A 77 -15.31 -4.71 0.59
N VAL A 78 -15.55 -3.76 1.50
CA VAL A 78 -15.13 -3.86 2.91
C VAL A 78 -15.73 -5.10 3.58
N VAL A 79 -17.00 -5.37 3.36
CA VAL A 79 -17.69 -6.57 3.86
C VAL A 79 -17.04 -7.86 3.34
N ASN A 80 -16.71 -7.91 2.05
CA ASN A 80 -16.07 -9.08 1.45
C ASN A 80 -14.64 -9.29 1.97
N TRP A 81 -13.90 -8.22 2.24
CA TRP A 81 -12.55 -8.30 2.81
C TRP A 81 -12.56 -8.81 4.24
N LEU A 82 -13.47 -8.30 5.09
CA LEU A 82 -13.65 -8.78 6.46
C LEU A 82 -14.03 -10.26 6.49
N ARG A 83 -14.91 -10.71 5.58
CA ARG A 83 -15.25 -12.13 5.45
C ARG A 83 -14.04 -12.97 5.02
N ALA A 84 -13.30 -12.55 4.00
CA ALA A 84 -12.12 -13.28 3.53
C ALA A 84 -11.07 -13.40 4.63
N ALA A 85 -10.81 -12.32 5.36
CA ALA A 85 -9.91 -12.31 6.50
C ALA A 85 -10.38 -13.23 7.64
N ALA A 86 -11.67 -13.20 7.97
CA ALA A 86 -12.26 -14.06 9.00
C ALA A 86 -12.17 -15.56 8.63
N ILE A 87 -12.37 -15.91 7.34
CA ILE A 87 -12.17 -17.27 6.84
C ILE A 87 -10.72 -17.72 7.05
N LEU A 88 -9.74 -16.88 6.73
CA LEU A 88 -8.32 -17.20 6.93
C LEU A 88 -7.98 -17.35 8.42
N ALA A 89 -8.57 -16.51 9.27
CA ALA A 89 -8.39 -16.56 10.72
C ALA A 89 -9.20 -17.69 11.39
N GLN A 90 -10.08 -18.38 10.66
CA GLN A 90 -11.01 -19.40 11.16
C GLN A 90 -11.98 -18.87 12.23
N GLU A 91 -12.50 -17.67 12.03
CA GLU A 91 -13.39 -16.99 12.97
C GLU A 91 -14.73 -16.62 12.34
N ASP A 92 -15.77 -16.48 13.17
CA ASP A 92 -17.07 -15.98 12.72
C ASP A 92 -17.11 -14.44 12.76
N VAL A 93 -17.24 -13.83 11.58
CA VAL A 93 -17.15 -12.38 11.40
C VAL A 93 -18.27 -11.60 12.11
N VAL A 94 -19.47 -12.20 12.25
CA VAL A 94 -20.62 -11.58 12.92
C VAL A 94 -20.46 -11.68 14.44
N SER A 95 -20.05 -12.83 14.96
CA SER A 95 -19.80 -13.04 16.39
C SER A 95 -18.67 -12.14 16.93
N LEU A 96 -17.72 -11.76 16.07
CA LEU A 96 -16.68 -10.76 16.39
C LEU A 96 -17.17 -9.31 16.35
N GLY A 97 -18.41 -9.04 15.94
CA GLY A 97 -18.96 -7.70 15.81
C GLY A 97 -18.39 -6.89 14.64
N LEU A 98 -17.76 -7.55 13.66
CA LEU A 98 -17.16 -6.88 12.49
C LEU A 98 -18.20 -6.56 11.42
N LEU A 99 -19.26 -7.37 11.34
CA LEU A 99 -20.43 -7.16 10.49
C LEU A 99 -21.70 -7.08 11.35
N ALA A 100 -22.76 -6.47 10.81
CA ALA A 100 -24.08 -6.52 11.42
C ALA A 100 -24.62 -7.97 11.50
N ASP A 101 -25.64 -8.22 12.32
CA ASP A 101 -26.23 -9.57 12.52
C ASP A 101 -26.66 -10.25 11.22
N SER A 102 -27.10 -9.47 10.23
CA SER A 102 -27.45 -10.01 8.90
C SER A 102 -26.25 -10.58 8.13
N GLY A 103 -25.04 -10.26 8.57
CA GLY A 103 -23.78 -10.50 7.89
C GLY A 103 -23.60 -9.70 6.60
N LYS A 104 -24.52 -8.82 6.20
CA LYS A 104 -24.54 -8.18 4.87
C LYS A 104 -23.92 -6.78 4.81
N THR A 105 -23.83 -6.09 5.94
CA THR A 105 -23.34 -4.71 6.03
C THR A 105 -22.39 -4.59 7.21
N LEU A 106 -21.69 -3.45 7.30
CA LEU A 106 -21.03 -3.08 8.55
C LEU A 106 -22.07 -2.76 9.64
N PRO A 107 -21.70 -2.80 10.93
CA PRO A 107 -22.56 -2.36 12.02
C PRO A 107 -22.98 -0.89 11.85
N LEU A 108 -24.19 -0.57 12.31
CA LEU A 108 -24.69 0.80 12.43
C LEU A 108 -24.66 1.25 13.91
N PRO A 109 -24.37 2.52 14.19
CA PRO A 109 -23.95 3.57 13.24
C PRO A 109 -22.52 3.34 12.71
N ARG A 110 -22.24 3.82 11.49
CA ARG A 110 -20.89 3.73 10.90
C ARG A 110 -19.93 4.67 11.61
N ASN A 111 -18.79 4.11 12.00
CA ASN A 111 -17.74 4.83 12.70
C ASN A 111 -16.92 5.71 11.73
N PRO A 112 -16.67 7.00 12.04
CA PRO A 112 -15.93 7.92 11.17
C PRO A 112 -14.47 7.48 10.92
N GLU A 113 -13.90 6.66 11.81
CA GLU A 113 -12.53 6.15 11.75
C GLU A 113 -12.24 5.41 10.45
N GLY A 114 -13.20 4.65 9.91
CA GLY A 114 -13.04 3.96 8.63
C GLY A 114 -12.90 4.93 7.45
N PHE A 115 -13.68 6.01 7.44
CA PHE A 115 -13.57 7.05 6.40
C PHE A 115 -12.25 7.80 6.48
N ILE A 116 -11.77 8.09 7.69
CA ILE A 116 -10.49 8.79 7.88
C ILE A 116 -9.32 7.89 7.47
N THR A 117 -9.38 6.60 7.80
CA THR A 117 -8.38 5.62 7.36
C THR A 117 -8.33 5.54 5.84
N HIS A 118 -9.50 5.50 5.18
CA HIS A 118 -9.56 5.56 3.71
C HIS A 118 -8.90 6.81 3.12
N LEU A 119 -9.20 7.98 3.70
CA LEU A 119 -8.59 9.24 3.27
C LEU A 119 -7.07 9.27 3.49
N GLY A 120 -6.59 8.62 4.54
CA GLY A 120 -5.17 8.51 4.85
C GLY A 120 -4.36 7.67 3.87
N ASP A 121 -4.98 6.66 3.25
CA ASP A 121 -4.38 5.82 2.20
C ASP A 121 -4.60 6.36 0.77
N HIS A 122 -5.39 7.42 0.61
CA HIS A 122 -5.78 7.94 -0.71
C HIS A 122 -4.64 8.67 -1.47
N ASP A 123 -3.41 8.70 -0.95
CA ASP A 123 -2.27 9.31 -1.65
C ASP A 123 -1.84 8.53 -2.90
N TRP A 124 -2.31 7.29 -3.06
CA TRP A 124 -2.07 6.44 -4.23
C TRP A 124 -2.40 7.12 -5.57
N VAL A 125 -3.39 8.03 -5.60
CA VAL A 125 -3.77 8.81 -6.80
C VAL A 125 -2.62 9.67 -7.34
N PHE A 126 -1.63 9.97 -6.49
CA PHE A 126 -0.42 10.69 -6.85
C PHE A 126 0.83 9.79 -6.80
N ALA A 127 0.97 8.96 -5.76
CA ALA A 127 2.15 8.10 -5.58
C ALA A 127 2.31 7.05 -6.69
N ALA A 128 1.22 6.43 -7.16
CA ALA A 128 1.29 5.42 -8.21
C ALA A 128 1.74 5.99 -9.57
N PRO A 129 1.20 7.12 -10.06
CA PRO A 129 1.77 7.81 -11.22
C PRO A 129 3.23 8.22 -11.04
N CYS A 130 3.61 8.77 -9.87
CA CYS A 130 5.00 9.14 -9.57
C CYS A 130 5.95 7.95 -9.72
N THR A 131 5.56 6.77 -9.24
CA THR A 131 6.32 5.53 -9.40
C THR A 131 6.65 5.26 -10.87
N LYS A 132 5.63 5.28 -11.75
CA LYS A 132 5.81 5.02 -13.18
C LYS A 132 6.72 6.06 -13.84
N TRP A 133 6.50 7.33 -13.55
CA TRP A 133 7.29 8.41 -14.16
C TRP A 133 8.74 8.40 -13.68
N MET A 134 8.98 8.11 -12.41
CA MET A 134 10.33 8.10 -11.84
C MET A 134 11.13 6.88 -12.26
N ILE A 135 10.51 5.71 -12.43
CA ILE A 135 11.20 4.56 -13.03
C ILE A 135 11.70 4.93 -14.43
N ALA A 136 10.84 5.47 -15.29
CA ALA A 136 11.22 5.85 -16.66
C ALA A 136 12.29 6.94 -16.72
N ASN A 137 12.32 7.88 -15.76
CA ASN A 137 13.38 8.88 -15.69
C ASN A 137 14.68 8.29 -15.15
N LEU A 138 14.64 7.40 -14.16
CA LEU A 138 15.83 6.73 -13.65
C LEU A 138 16.46 5.81 -14.70
N GLU A 139 15.69 5.16 -15.57
CA GLU A 139 16.23 4.39 -16.70
C GLU A 139 17.11 5.29 -17.59
N LYS A 140 16.61 6.48 -17.95
CA LYS A 140 17.38 7.46 -18.75
C LYS A 140 18.64 7.94 -18.05
N ILE A 141 18.54 8.23 -16.75
CA ILE A 141 19.68 8.69 -15.94
C ILE A 141 20.73 7.58 -15.79
N ALA A 142 20.29 6.35 -15.52
CA ALA A 142 21.14 5.16 -15.45
C ALA A 142 21.94 4.95 -16.75
N GLN A 143 21.28 5.12 -17.89
CA GLN A 143 21.93 5.02 -19.21
C GLN A 143 22.94 6.14 -19.43
N ARG A 144 22.51 7.40 -19.26
CA ARG A 144 23.30 8.57 -19.61
C ARG A 144 24.49 8.82 -18.67
N GLU A 145 24.27 8.66 -17.37
CA GLU A 145 25.27 9.03 -16.34
C GLU A 145 26.11 7.83 -15.88
N TYR A 146 25.59 6.60 -16.01
CA TYR A 146 26.23 5.39 -15.46
C TYR A 146 26.47 4.27 -16.49
N GLY A 147 26.09 4.48 -17.76
CA GLY A 147 26.37 3.52 -18.84
C GLY A 147 25.67 2.16 -18.68
N ILE A 148 24.54 2.10 -17.96
CA ILE A 148 23.69 0.91 -17.90
C ILE A 148 23.07 0.71 -19.29
N SER A 149 23.22 -0.46 -19.92
CA SER A 149 22.68 -0.71 -21.26
C SER A 149 21.16 -0.99 -21.26
N ASP A 150 20.52 -0.94 -22.44
CA ASP A 150 19.10 -1.33 -22.60
C ASP A 150 18.83 -2.74 -22.06
N THR A 151 19.75 -3.68 -22.31
CA THR A 151 19.63 -5.07 -21.85
C THR A 151 19.79 -5.21 -20.33
N GLU A 152 20.43 -4.24 -19.67
CA GLU A 152 20.65 -4.22 -18.23
C GLU A 152 19.51 -3.54 -17.45
N LEU A 153 18.61 -2.80 -18.12
CA LEU A 153 17.47 -2.11 -17.49
C LEU A 153 16.46 -3.08 -16.84
N GLN A 154 16.43 -4.33 -17.28
CA GLN A 154 15.56 -5.37 -16.69
C GLN A 154 16.34 -6.40 -15.88
N THR A 155 17.46 -5.96 -15.28
CA THR A 155 18.35 -6.83 -14.51
C THR A 155 18.63 -6.26 -13.13
N LYS A 156 19.28 -7.07 -12.30
CA LYS A 156 19.77 -6.68 -10.97
C LYS A 156 20.58 -5.39 -10.98
N LYS A 157 21.29 -5.08 -12.07
CA LYS A 157 22.11 -3.87 -12.17
C LYS A 157 21.25 -2.61 -12.06
N PHE A 158 20.23 -2.48 -12.91
CA PHE A 158 19.30 -1.35 -12.83
C PHE A 158 18.43 -1.41 -11.56
N TYR A 159 17.93 -2.59 -11.18
CA TYR A 159 17.08 -2.69 -10.00
C TYR A 159 17.82 -2.30 -8.72
N ALA A 160 19.11 -2.65 -8.57
CA ALA A 160 19.92 -2.18 -7.46
C ALA A 160 20.08 -0.65 -7.45
N PHE A 161 20.40 -0.05 -8.60
CA PHE A 161 20.48 1.42 -8.75
C PHE A 161 19.17 2.10 -8.37
N ARG A 162 18.06 1.68 -8.98
CA ARG A 162 16.71 2.20 -8.72
C ARG A 162 16.31 2.05 -7.26
N ASN A 163 16.45 0.85 -6.70
CA ASN A 163 16.04 0.57 -5.32
C ASN A 163 16.88 1.37 -4.32
N TYR A 164 18.18 1.54 -4.58
CA TYR A 164 19.04 2.37 -3.75
C TYR A 164 18.58 3.82 -3.76
N VAL A 165 18.36 4.42 -4.94
CA VAL A 165 17.85 5.79 -5.05
C VAL A 165 16.51 5.97 -4.32
N PHE A 166 15.56 5.06 -4.54
CA PHE A 166 14.25 5.13 -3.89
C PHE A 166 14.27 4.82 -2.38
N SER A 167 15.35 4.22 -1.87
CA SER A 167 15.54 4.08 -0.42
C SER A 167 15.99 5.37 0.26
N GLN A 168 16.55 6.32 -0.50
CA GLN A 168 17.12 7.57 0.03
C GLN A 168 16.21 8.78 -0.18
N ALA A 169 15.35 8.76 -1.21
CA ALA A 169 14.40 9.82 -1.51
C ALA A 169 13.06 9.23 -1.96
N THR A 170 11.96 9.85 -1.56
CA THR A 170 10.64 9.38 -2.01
C THR A 170 10.43 9.69 -3.50
N LEU A 171 9.56 8.90 -4.14
CA LEU A 171 9.24 9.08 -5.55
C LEU A 171 8.58 10.43 -5.83
N GLU A 172 7.76 10.89 -4.90
CA GLU A 172 7.07 12.18 -4.91
C GLU A 172 8.08 13.33 -4.79
N GLN A 173 9.10 13.20 -3.93
CA GLN A 173 10.16 14.20 -3.80
C GLN A 173 10.97 14.32 -5.10
N LEU A 174 11.38 13.19 -5.67
CA LEU A 174 12.11 13.17 -6.95
C LEU A 174 11.26 13.74 -8.08
N TYR A 175 9.97 13.37 -8.13
CA TYR A 175 9.04 13.90 -9.11
C TYR A 175 8.81 15.41 -8.92
N PHE A 176 8.71 15.89 -7.68
CA PHE A 176 8.59 17.32 -7.39
C PHE A 176 9.81 18.09 -7.88
N ILE A 177 11.02 17.55 -7.69
CA ILE A 177 12.25 18.14 -8.23
C ILE A 177 12.18 18.22 -9.75
N LEU A 178 11.80 17.14 -10.42
CA LEU A 178 11.61 17.15 -11.88
C LEU A 178 10.60 18.22 -12.31
N ALA A 179 9.42 18.24 -11.69
CA ALA A 179 8.31 19.10 -12.07
C ALA A 179 8.55 20.59 -11.78
N LYS A 180 9.35 20.93 -10.76
CA LYS A 180 9.58 22.31 -10.32
C LYS A 180 10.96 22.86 -10.65
N ARG A 181 11.96 22.01 -10.83
CA ARG A 181 13.37 22.39 -11.02
C ARG A 181 14.00 21.77 -12.26
N GLY A 182 13.26 20.95 -13.00
CA GLY A 182 13.69 20.39 -14.29
C GLY A 182 14.64 19.20 -14.17
N GLU A 183 14.98 18.65 -15.33
CA GLU A 183 15.75 17.41 -15.48
C GLU A 183 17.17 17.52 -14.90
N THR A 184 17.85 18.66 -15.11
CA THR A 184 19.20 18.89 -14.57
C THR A 184 19.24 18.72 -13.06
N SER A 185 18.29 19.33 -12.35
CA SER A 185 18.21 19.23 -10.89
C SER A 185 17.90 17.81 -10.42
N LEU A 186 17.06 17.07 -11.15
CA LEU A 186 16.79 15.66 -10.85
C LEU A 186 18.08 14.83 -10.98
N VAL A 187 18.84 15.02 -12.04
CA VAL A 187 20.08 14.30 -12.31
C VAL A 187 21.13 14.58 -11.23
N GLU A 188 21.32 15.86 -10.88
CA GLU A 188 22.22 16.26 -9.79
C GLU A 188 21.83 15.62 -8.45
N THR A 189 20.52 15.56 -8.16
CA THR A 189 20.00 14.90 -6.96
C THR A 189 20.27 13.39 -6.98
N VAL A 190 20.06 12.72 -8.11
CA VAL A 190 20.36 11.28 -8.23
C VAL A 190 21.86 11.03 -8.09
N LYS A 191 22.71 11.88 -8.67
CA LYS A 191 24.16 11.78 -8.54
C LYS A 191 24.62 11.98 -7.10
N SER A 192 24.03 12.91 -6.35
CA SER A 192 24.38 13.11 -4.94
C SER A 192 23.96 11.94 -4.04
N ILE A 193 22.95 11.16 -4.44
CA ILE A 193 22.54 9.94 -3.71
C ILE A 193 23.49 8.78 -3.98
N VAL A 194 23.92 8.59 -5.24
CA VAL A 194 24.73 7.44 -5.69
C VAL A 194 26.25 7.65 -5.53
N ALA A 195 26.69 8.87 -5.21
CA ALA A 195 28.10 9.23 -5.03
C ALA A 195 28.81 8.52 -3.87
#